data_AF-A0A060BPR4-F1
#
_entry.id   AF-A0A060BPR4-F1
#
_cell.length_a   1.000
_cell.length_b   1.000
_cell.length_c   1.000
_cell.angle_alpha   90.00
_cell.angle_beta   90.00
_cell.angle_gamma   90.00
#
_symmetry.space_group_name_H-M   'P 1'
#
loop_
_entity.id
_entity.type
_entity.pdbx_description
1 polymer ?
#
loop_
_entity_poly.entity_id
_entity_poly.type
_entity_poly.pdbx_seq_one_letter_code
_entity_poly.pdbx_strand_id
1 'polypeptide(L)' 'MLPEIHEHYSYNKKIVEKGYFSYDFVLPIVVLHALYSHQGEALVSWLNQASMHQFTTLDTHDGIGVVDGKGILSDEQLD' A
#
# COMPACT_ATOMS: atom_id res chain seq x y z
N MET A 1 -0.46 15.16 13.20
CA MET A 1 -1.23 15.21 11.94
C MET A 1 -0.90 13.93 11.19
N LEU A 2 -1.90 13.23 10.67
CA LEU A 2 -1.73 12.00 9.88
C LEU A 2 -2.22 12.31 8.46
N PRO A 3 -1.31 12.44 7.48
CA PRO A 3 -1.70 12.82 6.12
C PRO A 3 -2.27 11.62 5.35
N GLU A 4 -3.40 11.84 4.68
CA GLU A 4 -4.01 10.91 3.72
C GLU A 4 -3.48 11.25 2.33
N ILE A 5 -2.54 10.43 1.83
CA ILE A 5 -1.90 10.65 0.53
C ILE A 5 -2.10 9.41 -0.33
N HIS A 6 -2.91 9.56 -1.38
CA HIS A 6 -3.18 8.55 -2.40
C HIS A 6 -2.28 8.77 -3.62
N GLU A 7 -0.98 8.57 -3.41
CA GLU A 7 0.06 8.72 -4.42
C GLU A 7 1.05 7.55 -4.29
N HIS A 8 1.97 7.45 -5.25
CA HIS A 8 2.99 6.39 -5.24
C HIS A 8 3.65 6.23 -3.85
N TYR A 9 3.74 4.99 -3.36
CA TYR A 9 4.15 4.65 -1.97
C TYR A 9 5.52 5.20 -1.54
N SER A 10 6.35 5.67 -2.46
CA SER A 10 7.60 6.38 -2.17
C SER A 10 7.39 7.68 -1.39
N TYR A 11 6.21 8.31 -1.46
CA TYR A 11 5.88 9.47 -0.62
C TYR A 11 5.69 9.08 0.85
N ASN A 12 5.10 7.90 1.12
CA ASN A 12 4.95 7.37 2.47
C ASN A 12 6.31 7.21 3.15
N LYS A 13 7.31 6.70 2.40
CA LYS A 13 8.70 6.60 2.89
C LYS A 13 9.27 7.97 3.29
N LYS A 14 9.08 9.01 2.46
CA LYS A 14 9.56 10.37 2.76
C LYS A 14 8.90 10.99 4.00
N ILE A 15 7.66 10.61 4.30
CA ILE A 15 6.91 11.09 5.47
C ILE A 15 7.42 10.42 6.75
N VAL A 16 7.60 9.10 6.67
CA VAL A 16 8.20 8.30 7.75
C VAL A 16 9.61 8.77 8.07
N GLU A 17 10.43 9.05 7.06
CA GLU A 17 11.80 9.58 7.24
C GLU A 17 11.82 10.92 8.00
N LYS A 18 10.74 11.70 7.93
CA LYS A 18 10.57 12.95 8.68
C LYS A 18 9.98 12.75 10.08
N GLY A 19 9.77 11.50 10.50
CA GLY A 19 9.26 11.14 11.83
C GLY A 19 7.74 11.22 11.96
N TYR A 20 7.00 11.27 10.85
CA TYR A 20 5.54 11.24 10.86
C TYR A 20 5.01 9.84 10.52
N PHE A 21 3.87 9.49 11.10
CA PHE A 21 3.11 8.32 10.66
C PHE A 21 2.49 8.54 9.28
N SER A 22 2.38 7.47 8.52
CA SER A 22 1.62 7.39 7.26
C SER A 22 0.53 6.32 7.33
N TYR A 23 -0.39 6.31 6.36
CA TYR A 23 -1.26 5.15 6.12
C TYR A 23 -0.59 4.15 5.17
N ASP A 24 -0.93 2.88 5.33
CA ASP A 24 -0.58 1.82 4.40
C ASP A 24 -1.72 1.59 3.40
N PHE A 25 -1.76 2.40 2.33
CA PHE A 25 -2.75 2.24 1.26
C PHE A 25 -2.37 1.18 0.21
N VAL A 26 -1.15 0.64 0.28
CA VAL A 26 -0.74 -0.46 -0.60
C VAL A 26 -1.28 -1.79 -0.09
N LEU A 27 -1.31 -1.98 1.23
CA LEU A 27 -1.76 -3.21 1.88
C LEU A 27 -3.15 -3.68 1.41
N PRO A 28 -4.21 -2.84 1.37
CA PRO A 28 -5.53 -3.26 0.89
C PRO A 28 -5.50 -3.96 -0.48
N ILE A 29 -4.81 -3.37 -1.46
CA ILE A 29 -4.84 -3.89 -2.84
C ILE A 29 -3.98 -5.13 -3.02
N VAL A 30 -2.83 -5.23 -2.34
CA VAL A 30 -2.00 -6.44 -2.41
C VAL A 30 -2.61 -7.60 -1.64
N VAL A 31 -3.36 -7.34 -0.56
CA VAL A 31 -4.16 -8.35 0.14
C VAL A 31 -5.29 -8.84 -0.77
N LEU A 32 -6.01 -7.91 -1.42
CA LEU A 32 -7.07 -8.26 -2.36
C LEU A 32 -6.53 -9.12 -3.51
N HIS A 33 -5.43 -8.69 -4.15
CA HIS A 33 -4.76 -9.47 -5.18
C HIS A 33 -4.40 -10.87 -4.68
N ALA A 34 -3.80 -11.00 -3.50
CA ALA A 34 -3.37 -12.30 -2.96
C ALA A 34 -4.55 -13.25 -2.71
N LEU A 35 -5.69 -12.72 -2.23
CA LEU A 35 -6.88 -13.52 -1.99
C LEU A 35 -7.53 -14.01 -3.29
N TYR A 36 -7.61 -13.17 -4.31
CA TYR A 36 -8.29 -13.49 -5.58
C TYR A 36 -7.43 -14.32 -6.54
N SER A 37 -6.13 -14.06 -6.58
CA SER A 37 -5.18 -14.79 -7.46
C SER A 37 -4.59 -16.04 -6.81
N HIS A 38 -4.80 -16.21 -5.49
CA HIS A 38 -4.12 -17.21 -4.66
C HIS A 38 -2.58 -17.12 -4.69
N GLN A 39 -2.03 -15.95 -5.02
CA GLN A 39 -0.59 -15.68 -5.14
C GLN A 39 -0.15 -14.63 -4.10
N GLY A 40 0.65 -15.06 -3.13
CA GLY A 40 1.09 -14.24 -2.00
C GLY A 40 2.35 -13.41 -2.25
N GLU A 41 2.99 -13.54 -3.40
CA GLU A 41 4.31 -12.99 -3.70
C GLU A 41 4.34 -11.45 -3.59
N ALA A 42 3.31 -10.77 -4.12
CA ALA A 42 3.19 -9.32 -4.04
C ALA A 42 2.99 -8.84 -2.59
N LEU A 43 2.19 -9.57 -1.80
CA LEU A 43 1.98 -9.27 -0.39
C LEU A 43 3.27 -9.45 0.42
N VAL A 44 4.00 -10.55 0.20
CA VAL A 44 5.30 -10.79 0.85
C VAL A 44 6.31 -9.71 0.46
N SER A 45 6.36 -9.33 -0.82
CA SER A 45 7.23 -8.24 -1.30
C SER A 45 6.92 -6.93 -0.60
N TRP A 46 5.63 -6.56 -0.50
CA TRP A 46 5.21 -5.35 0.22
C TRP A 46 5.61 -5.39 1.69
N LEU A 47 5.24 -6.44 2.42
CA LEU A 47 5.50 -6.58 3.85
C LEU A 47 6.99 -6.50 4.20
N ASN A 48 7.87 -6.99 3.33
CA ASN A 48 9.32 -6.93 3.53
C ASN A 48 9.91 -5.51 3.44
N GLN A 49 9.24 -4.58 2.73
CA GLN A 49 9.72 -3.21 2.56
C GLN A 49 8.84 -2.15 3.25
N ALA A 50 7.71 -2.58 3.80
CA ALA A 50 6.74 -1.70 4.44
C ALA A 50 7.35 -1.07 5.71
N SER A 51 6.97 0.17 5.99
CA SER A 51 7.45 0.85 7.19
C SER A 51 6.76 0.30 8.44
N MET A 52 7.46 0.17 9.57
CA MET A 52 6.82 -0.11 10.86
C MET A 52 6.16 1.13 11.49
N HIS A 53 6.32 2.29 10.87
CA HIS A 53 5.81 3.59 11.32
C HIS A 53 4.58 4.00 10.46
N GLN A 54 3.62 3.08 10.31
CA GLN A 54 2.41 3.30 9.51
C GLN A 54 1.18 2.69 10.17
N PHE A 55 0.00 3.21 9.81
CA PHE A 55 -1.30 2.65 10.18
C PHE A 55 -1.81 1.76 9.04
N THR A 56 -2.03 0.49 9.34
CA THR A 56 -2.61 -0.46 8.39
C THR A 56 -4.10 -0.23 8.22
N THR A 57 -4.59 -0.39 7.00
CA THR A 57 -6.02 -0.37 6.69
C THR A 57 -6.38 -1.50 5.71
N LEU A 58 -7.67 -1.84 5.63
CA LEU A 58 -8.26 -2.66 4.57
C LEU A 58 -9.30 -1.86 3.77
N ASP A 59 -10.02 -0.95 4.43
CA ASP A 59 -11.03 -0.08 3.86
C ASP A 59 -10.87 1.36 4.39
N THR A 60 -11.32 2.33 3.61
CA THR A 60 -11.41 3.72 4.04
C THR A 60 -12.76 4.29 3.66
N HIS A 61 -12.98 5.57 3.94
CA HIS A 61 -14.14 6.29 3.42
C HIS A 61 -14.02 6.59 1.91
N ASP A 62 -12.81 6.44 1.36
CA ASP A 62 -12.52 6.48 -0.07
C ASP A 62 -12.48 5.06 -0.67
N GLY A 63 -12.36 4.98 -1.99
CA GLY A 63 -12.14 3.70 -2.68
C GLY A 63 -10.73 3.17 -2.50
N ILE A 64 -10.53 1.87 -2.72
CA ILE A 64 -9.19 1.26 -2.79
C ILE A 64 -8.45 1.82 -4.02
N GLY A 65 -7.32 2.48 -3.80
CA GLY A 65 -6.56 3.14 -4.86
C GLY A 65 -5.69 2.17 -5.66
N VAL A 66 -6.01 1.98 -6.93
CA VAL A 66 -5.18 1.21 -7.89
C VAL A 66 -3.78 1.80 -8.04
N VAL A 67 -3.67 3.14 -7.95
CA VAL A 67 -2.41 3.87 -8.04
C VAL A 67 -1.46 3.52 -6.88
N ASP A 68 -1.99 3.22 -5.70
CA ASP A 68 -1.19 2.90 -4.52
C ASP A 68 -0.42 1.58 -4.71
N GLY A 69 -0.98 0.63 -5.48
CA GLY A 69 -0.35 -0.66 -5.82
C GLY A 69 0.70 -0.60 -6.93
N LYS A 70 0.84 0.53 -7.64
CA LYS A 70 1.79 0.65 -8.75
C LYS A 70 3.23 0.50 -8.28
N GLY A 71 3.98 -0.34 -9.00
CA GLY A 71 5.36 -0.68 -8.65
C GLY A 71 5.47 -1.86 -7.67
N ILE A 72 4.34 -2.42 -7.21
CA ILE A 72 4.27 -3.71 -6.50
C ILE A 72 3.52 -4.74 -7.33
N LEU A 73 2.39 -4.33 -7.93
CA LEU A 73 1.64 -5.09 -8.90
C LEU A 73 1.96 -4.57 -10.31
N SER A 74 1.95 -5.45 -11.32
CA SER A 74 2.00 -5.05 -12.73
C SER A 74 0.67 -4.41 -13.15
N ASP A 75 0.67 -3.66 -14.27
CA ASP A 75 -0.58 -3.08 -14.79
C ASP A 75 -1.62 -4.18 -15.09
N GLU A 76 -1.19 -5.34 -15.59
CA GLU A 76 -2.05 -6.51 -15.83
C GLU A 76 -2.66 -7.10 -14.56
N GLN A 77 -2.01 -6.93 -13.40
CA GLN A 77 -2.53 -7.37 -12.09
C GLN A 77 -3.43 -6.32 -11.44
N LEU A 78 -3.44 -5.11 -11.97
CA LEU A 78 -4.22 -3.96 -11.48
C LEU A 78 -5.49 -3.71 -12.29
N ASP A 79 -5.56 -4.20 -13.53
CA ASP A 79 -6.73 -4.20 -14.41
C ASP A 79 -7.77 -5.27 -14.01
#